data_AF-A0A964DD26-F1
#
_entry.id   AF-A0A964DD26-F1
#
_cell.length_a   1.000
_cell.length_b   1.000
_cell.length_c   1.000
_cell.angle_alpha   90.00
_cell.angle_beta   90.00
_cell.angle_gamma   90.00
#
_symmetry.space_group_name_H-M   'P 1'
#
loop_
_entity.id
_entity.type
_entity.pdbx_description
1 polymer ?
#
loop_
_entity_poly.entity_id
_entity_poly.type
_entity_poly.pdbx_seq_one_letter_code
_entity_poly.pdbx_strand_id
1 'polypeptide(L)'
;MYQNLKTYTASVKDDTVFRLSYSATILDIKQIAKKAGIEKPISPHKLRHAQATDMVKRAYNEAIIRKKLGWTPTSSMIARYQHLNDEDVINATLENTGKLPQNASPRIEIKEAERLNFVDAAMRFRSYPMIMRP
;
A
#
# COMPACT_ATOMS: atom_id res chain seq x y z
N MET A 1 -23.45 13.67 2.94
CA MET A 1 -23.73 13.02 1.65
C MET A 1 -23.04 11.66 1.61
N TYR A 2 -23.65 10.64 2.22
CA TYR A 2 -23.15 9.26 2.24
C TYR A 2 -24.04 8.43 1.31
N GLN A 3 -23.73 8.44 0.01
CA GLN A 3 -24.36 7.55 -0.96
C GLN A 3 -23.72 6.18 -0.82
N ASN A 4 -24.21 5.42 0.16
CA ASN A 4 -23.72 4.08 0.47
C ASN A 4 -24.05 3.16 -0.72
N LEU A 5 -23.15 2.25 -1.06
CA LEU A 5 -23.24 1.22 -2.10
C LEU A 5 -24.65 0.59 -2.27
N LYS A 6 -25.41 0.51 -1.18
CA LYS A 6 -26.82 0.08 -1.07
C LYS A 6 -27.77 0.76 -2.06
N THR A 7 -27.60 2.06 -2.34
CA THR A 7 -28.48 2.78 -3.29
C THR A 7 -28.25 2.33 -4.74
N TYR A 8 -27.02 1.89 -5.07
CA TYR A 8 -26.63 1.56 -6.44
C TYR A 8 -26.91 0.10 -6.83
N THR A 9 -27.08 -0.80 -5.86
CA THR A 9 -27.23 -2.24 -6.14
C THR A 9 -28.62 -2.81 -5.86
N ALA A 10 -29.57 -2.01 -5.35
CA ALA A 10 -30.94 -2.43 -5.01
C ALA A 10 -31.01 -3.76 -4.22
N SER A 11 -29.95 -4.08 -3.48
CA SER A 11 -29.71 -5.38 -2.88
C SER A 11 -30.15 -5.37 -1.42
N VAL A 12 -30.68 -6.51 -0.94
CA VAL A 12 -31.22 -6.67 0.41
C VAL A 12 -30.12 -6.40 1.44
N LYS A 13 -30.48 -5.89 2.64
CA LYS A 13 -29.53 -5.43 3.68
C LYS A 13 -28.40 -6.42 4.00
N ASP A 14 -28.67 -7.71 3.88
CA ASP A 14 -27.75 -8.82 4.21
C ASP A 14 -27.29 -9.60 2.97
N ASP A 15 -27.58 -9.08 1.77
CA ASP A 15 -27.19 -9.72 0.52
C ASP A 15 -25.74 -9.37 0.14
N THR A 16 -24.99 -10.39 -0.26
CA THR A 16 -23.56 -10.27 -0.52
C THR A 16 -23.33 -9.68 -1.90
N VAL A 17 -23.13 -8.36 -1.96
CA VAL A 17 -22.86 -7.64 -3.21
C VAL A 17 -21.60 -8.18 -3.93
N PHE A 18 -20.58 -8.57 -3.18
CA PHE A 18 -19.38 -9.22 -3.71
C PHE A 18 -19.01 -10.42 -2.86
N ARG A 19 -18.91 -11.61 -3.48
CA ARG A 19 -18.46 -12.83 -2.81
C ARG A 19 -16.93 -12.86 -2.72
N LEU A 20 -16.37 -12.02 -1.86
CA LEU A 20 -14.94 -12.00 -1.57
C LEU A 20 -14.57 -13.17 -0.66
N SER A 21 -14.01 -14.22 -1.23
CA SER A 21 -13.35 -15.27 -0.45
C SER A 21 -11.88 -14.91 -0.23
N TYR A 22 -11.30 -15.41 0.87
CA TYR A 22 -9.86 -15.26 1.13
C TYR A 22 -9.02 -15.82 -0.03
N SER A 23 -9.39 -17.00 -0.55
CA SER A 23 -8.70 -17.61 -1.68
C SER A 23 -8.76 -16.75 -2.94
N ALA A 24 -9.93 -16.20 -3.28
CA ALA A 24 -10.08 -15.33 -4.44
C ALA A 24 -9.23 -14.06 -4.31
N THR A 25 -9.26 -13.40 -3.15
CA THR A 25 -8.45 -12.18 -2.92
C THR A 25 -6.95 -12.46 -3.01
N ILE A 26 -6.48 -13.60 -2.51
CA ILE A 26 -5.07 -14.01 -2.66
C ILE A 26 -4.70 -14.25 -4.13
N LEU A 27 -5.58 -14.87 -4.92
CA LEU A 27 -5.35 -15.08 -6.35
C LEU A 27 -5.27 -13.75 -7.11
N ASP A 28 -6.16 -12.81 -6.78
CA ASP A 28 -6.17 -11.47 -7.39
C ASP A 28 -4.88 -10.70 -7.05
N ILE A 29 -4.45 -10.71 -5.79
CA ILE A 29 -3.19 -10.08 -5.36
C ILE A 29 -2.01 -10.68 -6.12
N LYS A 30 -1.95 -12.00 -6.30
CA LYS A 30 -0.88 -12.66 -7.05
C LYS A 30 -0.88 -12.27 -8.52
N GLN A 31 -2.05 -12.17 -9.16
CA GLN A 31 -2.17 -11.73 -10.54
C GLN A 31 -1.71 -10.27 -10.71
N ILE A 32 -2.10 -9.39 -9.79
CA ILE A 32 -1.66 -7.99 -9.79
C ILE A 32 -0.15 -7.90 -9.59
N ALA A 33 0.42 -8.66 -8.65
CA ALA A 33 1.86 -8.69 -8.42
C ALA A 33 2.65 -9.17 -9.66
N LYS A 34 2.14 -10.19 -10.36
CA LYS A 34 2.73 -10.66 -11.63
C LYS A 34 2.70 -9.57 -12.70
N LYS A 35 1.57 -8.85 -12.85
CA LYS A 35 1.44 -7.73 -13.80
C LYS A 35 2.36 -6.55 -13.44
N ALA A 36 2.60 -6.32 -12.15
CA ALA A 36 3.50 -5.29 -11.65
C ALA A 36 4.98 -5.69 -11.69
N GLY A 37 5.33 -6.89 -12.17
CA GLY A 37 6.72 -7.35 -12.24
C GLY A 37 7.35 -7.67 -10.87
N ILE A 38 6.53 -7.94 -9.85
CA ILE A 38 7.04 -8.28 -8.51
C ILE A 38 7.42 -9.76 -8.48
N GLU A 39 8.73 -10.04 -8.47
CA GLU A 39 9.27 -11.41 -8.42
C GLU A 39 9.18 -12.03 -7.02
N LYS A 40 9.20 -11.19 -5.98
CA LYS A 40 9.16 -11.65 -4.58
C LYS A 40 7.78 -12.24 -4.26
N PRO A 41 7.72 -13.35 -3.49
CA PRO A 41 6.45 -13.95 -3.13
C PRO A 41 5.61 -12.97 -2.29
N ILE A 42 4.41 -12.65 -2.78
CA ILE A 42 3.51 -11.67 -2.15
C ILE A 42 2.54 -12.35 -1.18
N SER A 43 2.25 -11.67 -0.07
CA SER A 43 1.19 -12.04 0.87
C SER A 43 0.55 -10.80 1.49
N PRO A 44 -0.67 -10.88 2.03
CA PRO A 44 -1.30 -9.75 2.71
C PRO A 44 -0.45 -9.17 3.85
N HIS A 45 0.21 -10.04 4.62
CA HIS A 45 1.11 -9.60 5.69
C HIS A 45 2.29 -8.80 5.14
N LYS A 46 2.88 -9.20 4.00
CA LYS A 46 3.98 -8.45 3.36
C LYS A 46 3.53 -7.09 2.86
N LEU A 47 2.34 -6.98 2.28
CA LEU A 47 1.76 -5.70 1.88
C LEU A 47 1.58 -4.77 3.08
N ARG A 48 1.05 -5.31 4.19
CA ARG A 48 0.92 -4.57 5.44
C ARG A 48 2.27 -4.11 5.99
N HIS A 49 3.30 -4.95 5.91
CA HIS A 49 4.67 -4.59 6.29
C HIS A 49 5.23 -3.47 5.40
N ALA A 50 5.06 -3.59 4.08
CA ALA A 50 5.49 -2.57 3.12
C ALA A 50 4.81 -1.22 3.40
N GLN A 51 3.51 -1.22 3.71
CA GLN A 51 2.79 -0.01 4.09
C GLN A 51 3.33 0.61 5.38
N ALA A 52 3.65 -0.19 6.40
CA ALA A 52 4.25 0.32 7.64
C ALA A 52 5.60 1.00 7.37
N THR A 53 6.46 0.34 6.59
CA THR A 53 7.76 0.88 6.16
C THR A 53 7.58 2.19 5.39
N ASP A 54 6.68 2.24 4.40
CA ASP A 54 6.42 3.44 3.60
C ASP A 54 5.93 4.62 4.46
N MET A 55 5.04 4.38 5.42
CA MET A 55 4.56 5.43 6.32
C MET A 55 5.67 5.95 7.25
N VAL A 56 6.56 5.09 7.74
CA VAL A 56 7.68 5.55 8.56
C VAL A 56 8.69 6.36 7.74
N LYS A 57 9.01 5.90 6.52
CA LYS A 57 9.87 6.64 5.59
C LYS A 57 9.34 8.03 5.21
N ARG A 58 8.00 8.17 5.14
CA ARG A 58 7.33 9.45 4.89
C ARG A 58 7.13 10.29 6.16
N ALA A 59 7.77 9.93 7.27
CA ALA A 59 7.71 10.64 8.54
C ALA A 59 6.28 10.85 9.09
N TYR A 60 5.36 9.91 8.86
CA TYR A 60 4.04 9.97 9.49
C TYR A 60 4.14 9.84 11.01
N ASN A 61 3.27 10.55 11.72
CA ASN A 61 3.16 10.40 13.17
C ASN A 61 2.80 8.94 13.54
N GLU A 62 3.56 8.39 14.49
CA GLU A 62 3.41 7.03 15.01
C GLU A 62 1.99 6.69 15.47
N ALA A 63 1.28 7.62 16.12
CA ALA A 63 -0.12 7.41 16.52
C ALA A 63 -1.05 7.21 15.30
N ILE A 64 -0.79 7.92 14.20
CA ILE A 64 -1.52 7.77 12.94
C ILE A 64 -1.21 6.42 12.30
N ILE A 65 0.06 6.02 12.29
CA ILE A 65 0.50 4.71 11.76
C ILE A 65 -0.21 3.58 12.51
N ARG A 66 -0.17 3.61 13.86
CA ARG A 66 -0.85 2.62 14.70
C ARG A 66 -2.34 2.54 14.40
N LYS A 67 -3.03 3.69 14.36
CA LYS A 67 -4.47 3.74 14.08
C LYS A 67 -4.79 3.22 12.68
N LYS A 68 -4.02 3.62 11.67
CA LYS A 68 -4.25 3.22 10.27
C LYS A 68 -4.02 1.74 10.04
N LEU A 69 -2.99 1.17 10.68
CA LEU A 69 -2.73 -0.25 10.59
C LEU A 69 -3.65 -1.04 11.54
N GLY A 70 -4.29 -0.43 12.52
CA GLY A 70 -5.10 -1.15 13.51
C GLY A 70 -4.24 -1.89 14.54
N TRP A 71 -3.10 -1.32 14.90
CA TRP A 71 -2.34 -1.72 16.07
C TRP A 71 -2.92 -1.05 17.32
N THR A 72 -2.74 -1.69 18.47
CA THR A 72 -3.06 -1.05 19.76
C THR A 72 -2.17 0.19 19.96
N PRO A 73 -2.66 1.21 20.69
CA PRO A 73 -1.87 2.42 20.96
C PRO A 73 -0.52 2.13 21.64
N THR A 74 -0.46 1.07 22.43
CA THR A 74 0.74 0.61 23.16
C THR A 74 1.55 -0.44 22.40
N SER A 75 1.23 -0.72 21.12
CA SER A 75 1.91 -1.76 20.35
C SER A 75 3.37 -1.39 20.05
N SER A 76 4.27 -2.35 20.30
CA SER A 76 5.69 -2.28 19.93
C SER A 76 5.96 -2.53 18.45
N MET A 77 4.92 -2.81 17.64
CA MET A 77 5.07 -3.18 16.23
C MET A 77 5.76 -2.10 15.39
N ILE A 78 5.60 -0.83 15.73
CA ILE A 78 6.22 0.27 14.98
C ILE A 78 7.73 0.37 15.19
N ALA A 79 8.24 -0.07 16.35
CA ALA A 79 9.68 -0.04 16.65
C ALA A 79 10.50 -0.82 15.60
N ARG A 80 9.89 -1.85 14.97
CA ARG A 80 10.50 -2.60 13.87
C ARG A 80 10.81 -1.76 12.63
N TYR A 81 10.17 -0.61 12.45
CA TYR A 81 10.36 0.24 11.26
C TYR A 81 11.00 1.59 11.57
N GLN A 82 10.93 2.04 12.83
CA GLN A 82 11.37 3.37 13.26
C GLN A 82 12.84 3.67 12.91
N HIS A 83 13.73 2.69 13.08
CA HIS A 83 15.15 2.79 12.72
C HIS A 83 15.43 3.22 11.26
N LEU A 84 14.50 2.98 10.33
CA LEU A 84 14.65 3.43 8.94
C LEU A 84 14.59 4.95 8.81
N ASN A 85 13.81 5.62 9.67
CA ASN A 85 13.77 7.07 9.71
C ASN A 85 15.02 7.63 10.41
N ASP A 86 15.55 6.91 11.40
CA ASP A 86 16.77 7.33 12.11
C ASP A 86 17.98 7.38 11.16
N GLU A 87 18.13 6.38 10.28
CA GLU A 87 19.16 6.38 9.23
C GLU A 87 18.99 7.53 8.24
N ASP A 88 17.76 7.79 7.76
CA ASP A 88 17.47 8.88 6.83
C ASP A 88 17.73 10.26 7.47
N VAL A 89 17.38 10.44 8.75
CA VAL A 89 17.67 11.66 9.53
C VAL A 89 19.17 11.85 9.73
N ILE A 90 19.91 10.79 10.05
CA ILE A 90 21.37 10.83 10.16
C ILE A 90 22.00 11.24 8.83
N ASN A 91 21.57 10.64 7.72
CA ASN A 91 22.08 10.96 6.38
C ASN A 91 21.78 12.43 6.01
N ALA A 92 20.56 12.91 6.25
CA ALA A 92 20.18 14.30 6.00
C ALA A 92 20.98 15.31 6.88
N THR A 93 21.27 14.94 8.14
CA THR A 93 22.08 15.77 9.05
C THR A 93 23.54 15.81 8.61
N LEU A 94 24.09 14.68 8.16
CA LEU A 94 25.45 14.57 7.63
C LEU A 94 25.63 15.38 6.33
N GLU A 95 24.63 15.35 5.45
CA GLU A 95 24.58 16.20 4.25
C GLU A 95 24.61 17.69 4.60
N ASN A 96 23.77 18.14 5.55
CA ASN A 96 23.72 19.53 6.00
C ASN A 96 25.00 20.00 6.70
N THR A 97 25.73 19.08 7.35
CA THR A 97 26.98 19.40 8.08
C THR A 97 28.23 19.23 7.21
N GLY A 98 28.08 18.86 5.94
CA GLY A 98 29.19 18.74 4.98
C GLY A 98 30.07 17.49 5.18
N LYS A 99 29.63 16.51 5.97
CA LYS A 99 30.38 15.28 6.25
C LYS A 99 29.72 14.09 5.54
N LEU A 100 30.14 13.80 4.31
CA LEU A 100 29.60 12.69 3.53
C LEU A 100 30.08 11.33 4.08
N PRO A 101 29.19 10.36 4.36
CA PRO A 101 29.59 8.96 4.37
C PRO A 101 29.79 8.51 2.90
N GLN A 102 31.00 8.07 2.56
CA GLN A 102 31.38 7.71 1.18
C GLN A 102 30.66 6.48 0.58
N ASN A 103 29.79 5.81 1.35
CA ASN A 103 29.14 4.55 0.95
C ASN A 103 27.61 4.61 1.00
N ALA A 104 27.00 5.74 0.65
CA ALA A 104 25.55 5.81 0.47
C ALA A 104 25.16 5.06 -0.81
N SER A 105 24.78 3.78 -0.68
CA SER A 105 24.12 3.03 -1.75
C SER A 105 22.91 3.81 -2.28
N PRO A 106 22.62 3.74 -3.58
CA PRO A 106 21.79 4.72 -4.27
C PRO A 106 20.40 4.81 -3.65
N ARG A 107 19.97 6.05 -3.38
CA ARG A 107 18.58 6.40 -3.14
C ARG A 107 17.78 5.82 -4.30
N ILE A 108 17.02 4.75 -4.07
CA ILE A 108 15.99 4.35 -5.01
C ILE A 108 15.05 5.55 -5.04
N GLU A 109 15.08 6.32 -6.10
CA GLU A 109 14.12 7.37 -6.36
C GLU A 109 12.76 6.67 -6.46
N ILE A 110 12.03 6.65 -5.34
CA ILE A 110 10.69 6.08 -5.31
C ILE A 110 9.87 7.02 -6.18
N LYS A 111 9.70 6.68 -7.46
CA LYS A 111 8.71 7.33 -8.31
C LYS A 111 7.39 7.23 -7.55
N GLU A 112 6.91 8.35 -7.02
CA GLU A 112 5.58 8.39 -6.44
C GLU A 112 4.63 7.85 -7.48
N ALA A 113 3.89 6.79 -7.14
CA ALA A 113 2.89 6.26 -8.06
C ALA A 113 1.96 7.43 -8.39
N GLU A 114 1.90 7.81 -9.67
CA GLU A 114 0.98 8.84 -10.15
C GLU A 114 -0.39 8.56 -9.54
N ARG A 115 -0.99 9.58 -8.92
CA ARG A 115 -2.34 9.48 -8.35
C ARG A 115 -3.26 8.93 -9.43
N LEU A 116 -3.62 7.66 -9.31
CA LEU A 116 -4.64 7.06 -10.17
C LEU A 116 -5.93 7.85 -9.95
N ASN A 117 -6.35 8.64 -10.93
CA ASN A 117 -7.70 9.17 -10.91
C ASN A 117 -8.66 7.97 -11.00
N PHE A 118 -9.65 7.93 -10.11
CA PHE A 118 -10.67 6.87 -10.12
C PHE A 118 -11.35 6.73 -11.48
N VAL A 119 -11.49 7.85 -12.21
CA VAL A 119 -12.02 7.89 -13.58
C VAL A 119 -11.10 7.15 -14.56
N ASP A 120 -9.79 7.37 -14.50
CA ASP A 120 -8.81 6.72 -15.38
C ASP A 120 -8.71 5.21 -15.12
N ALA A 121 -8.79 4.80 -13.84
CA ALA A 121 -8.81 3.39 -13.46
C ALA A 121 -10.08 2.66 -13.94
N ALA A 122 -11.25 3.31 -13.83
CA ALA A 122 -12.52 2.78 -14.32
C ALA A 122 -12.56 2.71 -15.85
N MET A 123 -12.00 3.71 -16.54
CA MET A 123 -11.91 3.71 -18.01
C MET A 123 -11.00 2.60 -18.54
N ARG A 124 -9.86 2.32 -17.89
CA ARG A 124 -8.99 1.18 -18.24
C ARG A 124 -9.65 -0.18 -18.07
N PHE A 125 -10.62 -0.31 -17.15
CA PHE A 125 -11.37 -1.55 -16.97
C PHE A 125 -12.36 -1.83 -18.12
N ARG A 126 -12.85 -0.78 -18.79
CA ARG A 126 -13.81 -0.90 -19.91
C ARG A 126 -13.14 -1.31 -21.23
N SER A 127 -11.83 -1.09 -21.37
CA SER A 127 -11.06 -1.37 -22.59
C SER A 127 -10.52 -2.79 -22.70
N TYR A 128 -10.62 -3.61 -21.65
CA TYR A 128 -10.29 -5.03 -21.77
C TYR A 128 -11.41 -5.71 -22.56
N PRO A 129 -11.09 -6.40 -23.68
CA PRO A 129 -12.09 -7.18 -24.38
C PRO A 129 -12.65 -8.20 -23.39
N MET A 130 -13.96 -8.13 -23.17
CA MET A 130 -14.70 -9.13 -22.42
C MET A 130 -14.50 -10.45 -23.16
N ILE A 131 -13.55 -11.27 -22.69
CA ILE A 131 -13.38 -12.64 -23.19
C ILE A 131 -14.65 -13.36 -22.75
N MET A 132 -15.64 -13.38 -23.64
CA MET A 132 -16.77 -14.30 -23.53
C MET A 132 -16.18 -15.70 -23.59
N ARG A 133 -16.18 -16.38 -22.45
CA ARG A 133 -15.91 -17.82 -22.42
C ARG A 133 -17.10 -18.54 -23.07
N PRO A 134 -16.86 -19.54 -23.92
CA PRO A 134 -17.92 -20.35 -24.52
C PRO A 134 -18.74 -21.10 -23.47
#